data_AF-A0A836U0B4-F1
#
_entry.id   AF-A0A836U0B4-F1
#
_cell.length_a   1.000
_cell.length_b   1.000
_cell.length_c   1.000
_cell.angle_alpha   90.00
_cell.angle_beta   90.00
_cell.angle_gamma   90.00
#
_symmetry.space_group_name_H-M   'P 1'
#
loop_
_entity.id
_entity.type
_entity.pdbx_description
1 polymer ?
#
loop_
_entity_poly.entity_id
_entity_poly.type
_entity_poly.pdbx_seq_one_letter_code
_entity_poly.pdbx_strand_id
1 'polypeptide(L)'
;MSLYKRKDSPNWWIKVSINGERLQRSTGTTDKQKAQEYHDKLKAQLWDETRLGIKPTYTWNEAVVRWLEETSHNASQHDDKIHLRWLDKYLNKKILRAINLDVIDLIREKRKAGGVSNSTVNRTLEIVRAILRRAAYEWEWLEKAPKVRMLPKPERRVRWLKHEEAQCLIDELPTHLAALVRFSLSTGLRQRNVTYLEWSQVDIRRRTAWIHPGQAKAKKAIPVPLSEDSIAVLNGQRGLNDKYVFTYKGKPIHQPNNWAWRKALIRAGITNFRWHDLRHTWASWHVQNGTPLHVLQELGGWSCAEMVRRYAHLSSEHLITYAEKMSGSNKLYKKETAKVYVLATQSCAN
;
A
#
# COMPACT_ATOMS: atom_id res chain seq x y z
N MET A 1 20.23 -53.14 -11.41
CA MET A 1 20.74 -52.09 -12.32
C MET A 1 20.19 -50.75 -11.90
N SER A 2 21.06 -49.76 -11.68
CA SER A 2 20.69 -48.40 -11.24
C SER A 2 20.24 -47.49 -12.38
N LEU A 3 20.59 -47.83 -13.62
CA LEU A 3 20.06 -47.21 -14.84
C LEU A 3 19.23 -48.20 -15.65
N TYR A 4 18.10 -47.75 -16.18
CA TYR A 4 17.22 -48.53 -17.04
C TYR A 4 16.50 -47.64 -18.05
N LYS A 5 15.98 -48.21 -19.14
CA LYS A 5 15.09 -47.51 -20.08
C LYS A 5 13.66 -48.00 -19.89
N ARG A 6 12.69 -47.09 -19.98
CA ARG A 6 11.27 -47.44 -20.03
C ARG A 6 10.80 -47.56 -21.48
N LYS A 7 9.74 -48.33 -21.71
CA LYS A 7 9.19 -48.55 -23.06
C LYS A 7 8.51 -47.28 -23.65
N ASP A 8 8.11 -46.36 -22.79
CA ASP A 8 7.36 -45.13 -23.07
C ASP A 8 8.23 -43.86 -23.14
N SER A 9 9.56 -43.98 -22.96
CA SER A 9 10.46 -42.82 -22.93
C SER A 9 11.81 -43.11 -23.59
N PRO A 10 12.31 -42.22 -24.47
CA PRO A 10 13.64 -42.40 -25.08
C PRO A 10 14.77 -42.15 -24.07
N ASN A 11 14.48 -41.49 -22.95
CA ASN A 11 15.45 -41.08 -21.94
C ASN A 11 15.80 -42.23 -21.00
N TRP A 12 17.03 -42.22 -20.50
CA TRP A 12 17.44 -43.09 -19.41
C TRP A 12 16.71 -42.71 -18.12
N TRP A 13 16.43 -43.72 -17.30
CA TRP A 13 15.85 -43.57 -15.97
C TRP A 13 16.83 -44.10 -14.95
N ILE A 14 16.83 -43.47 -13.78
CA ILE A 14 17.66 -43.87 -12.66
C ILE A 14 16.80 -44.38 -11.51
N LYS A 15 17.36 -45.33 -10.76
CA LYS A 15 16.81 -45.86 -9.52
C LYS A 15 17.88 -45.77 -8.44
N VAL A 16 17.66 -44.91 -7.46
CA VAL A 16 18.55 -44.70 -6.31
C VAL A 16 17.80 -45.11 -5.05
N SER A 17 18.46 -45.86 -4.16
CA SER A 17 17.89 -46.31 -2.88
C SER A 17 18.82 -45.89 -1.75
N ILE A 18 18.32 -45.08 -0.82
CA ILE A 18 19.09 -44.55 0.33
C ILE A 18 18.17 -44.58 1.55
N ASN A 19 18.66 -45.12 2.68
CA ASN A 19 17.92 -45.29 3.95
C ASN A 19 16.51 -45.92 3.80
N GLY A 20 16.34 -46.87 2.87
CA GLY A 20 15.06 -47.56 2.65
C GLY A 20 14.09 -46.86 1.71
N GLU A 21 14.29 -45.56 1.41
CA GLU A 21 13.51 -44.84 0.40
C GLU A 21 14.07 -45.05 -1.00
N ARG A 22 13.16 -45.23 -1.98
CA ARG A 22 13.49 -45.49 -3.38
C ARG A 22 13.06 -44.33 -4.25
N LEU A 23 14.03 -43.59 -4.79
CA LEU A 23 13.79 -42.53 -5.75
C LEU A 23 13.98 -43.04 -7.18
N GLN A 24 12.98 -42.78 -8.03
CA GLN A 24 13.01 -43.08 -9.46
C GLN A 24 12.69 -41.83 -10.27
N ARG A 25 13.61 -41.40 -11.13
CA ARG A 25 13.43 -40.23 -12.00
C ARG A 25 14.03 -40.47 -13.38
N SER A 26 13.48 -39.80 -14.38
CA SER A 26 14.07 -39.70 -15.72
C SER A 26 15.30 -38.80 -15.66
N THR A 27 16.36 -39.15 -16.38
CA THR A 27 17.57 -38.31 -16.50
C THR A 27 17.42 -37.22 -17.56
N GLY A 28 16.33 -37.25 -18.35
CA GLY A 28 16.10 -36.27 -19.43
C GLY A 28 17.09 -36.38 -20.60
N THR A 29 17.92 -37.43 -20.66
CA THR A 29 18.90 -37.63 -21.72
C THR A 29 18.87 -39.06 -22.26
N THR A 30 19.10 -39.20 -23.56
CA THR A 30 19.23 -40.48 -24.27
C THR A 30 20.65 -41.06 -24.21
N ASP A 31 21.62 -40.24 -23.79
CA ASP A 31 23.03 -40.58 -23.65
C ASP A 31 23.28 -41.29 -22.31
N LYS A 32 23.85 -42.50 -22.39
CA LYS A 32 24.11 -43.36 -21.23
C LYS A 32 25.20 -42.79 -20.32
N GLN A 33 26.21 -42.12 -20.87
CA GLN A 33 27.32 -41.57 -20.09
C GLN A 33 26.87 -40.37 -19.27
N LYS A 34 26.13 -39.44 -19.88
CA LYS A 34 25.51 -38.31 -19.17
C LYS A 34 24.47 -38.76 -18.13
N ALA A 35 23.73 -39.83 -18.42
CA ALA A 35 22.81 -40.42 -17.47
C ALA A 35 23.52 -41.03 -16.25
N GLN A 36 24.69 -41.66 -16.46
CA GLN A 36 25.54 -42.19 -15.39
C GLN A 36 26.13 -41.05 -14.53
N GLU A 37 26.66 -39.99 -15.13
CA GLU A 37 27.14 -38.81 -14.39
C GLU A 37 26.04 -38.15 -13.54
N TYR A 38 24.82 -38.05 -14.10
CA TYR A 38 23.66 -37.53 -13.37
C TYR A 38 23.29 -38.45 -12.18
N HIS A 39 23.30 -39.77 -12.40
CA HIS A 39 23.10 -40.75 -11.34
C HIS A 39 24.12 -40.58 -10.20
N ASP A 40 25.41 -40.49 -10.54
CA ASP A 40 26.48 -40.44 -9.54
C ASP A 40 26.45 -39.14 -8.74
N LYS A 41 26.17 -38.00 -9.39
CA LYS A 41 25.93 -36.72 -8.70
C LYS A 41 24.74 -36.78 -7.77
N LEU A 42 23.61 -37.34 -8.22
CA LEU A 42 22.40 -37.43 -7.39
C LEU A 42 22.61 -38.37 -6.20
N LYS A 43 23.29 -39.50 -6.41
CA LYS A 43 23.60 -40.45 -5.34
C LYS A 43 24.54 -39.84 -4.30
N ALA A 44 25.58 -39.11 -4.73
CA ALA A 44 26.47 -38.39 -3.82
C ALA A 44 25.71 -37.33 -3.01
N GLN A 45 24.87 -36.52 -3.68
CA GLN A 45 24.05 -35.50 -3.03
C GLN A 45 23.11 -36.10 -1.97
N LEU A 46 22.37 -37.17 -2.32
CA LEU A 46 21.45 -37.82 -1.39
C LEU A 46 22.19 -38.52 -0.23
N TRP A 47 23.42 -39.01 -0.45
CA TRP A 47 24.27 -39.59 0.59
C TRP A 47 24.81 -38.52 1.55
N ASP A 48 25.21 -37.37 1.04
CA ASP A 48 25.60 -36.19 1.83
C ASP A 48 24.42 -35.65 2.65
N GLU A 49 23.22 -35.57 2.05
CA GLU A 49 21.97 -35.17 2.72
C GLU A 49 21.62 -36.09 3.89
N THR A 50 21.73 -37.42 3.70
CA THR A 50 21.32 -38.41 4.72
C THR A 50 22.35 -38.71 5.80
N ARG A 51 23.65 -38.57 5.50
CA ARG A 51 24.73 -38.95 6.43
C ARG A 51 25.38 -37.76 7.14
N LEU A 52 25.44 -36.60 6.48
CA LEU A 52 26.06 -35.38 6.99
C LEU A 52 25.04 -34.29 7.33
N GLY A 53 23.74 -34.51 7.04
CA GLY A 53 22.68 -33.50 7.24
C GLY A 53 22.84 -32.29 6.32
N ILE A 54 23.59 -32.42 5.23
CA ILE A 54 23.88 -31.30 4.31
C ILE A 54 22.60 -31.01 3.53
N LYS A 55 21.91 -29.91 3.87
CA LYS A 55 20.70 -29.48 3.18
C LYS A 55 20.98 -29.21 1.69
N PRO A 56 20.01 -29.50 0.80
CA PRO A 56 20.14 -29.19 -0.62
C PRO A 56 20.49 -27.71 -0.83
N THR A 57 21.36 -27.43 -1.80
CA THR A 57 21.79 -26.06 -2.09
C THR A 57 20.77 -25.37 -2.97
N TYR A 58 19.95 -24.49 -2.38
CA TYR A 58 18.94 -23.72 -3.11
C TYR A 58 19.46 -22.37 -3.60
N THR A 59 18.95 -21.93 -4.73
CA THR A 59 19.24 -20.65 -5.36
C THR A 59 18.18 -19.59 -5.06
N TRP A 60 18.55 -18.33 -5.24
CA TRP A 60 17.63 -17.20 -5.18
C TRP A 60 16.46 -17.34 -6.15
N ASN A 61 16.69 -17.81 -7.37
CA ASN A 61 15.65 -17.91 -8.39
C ASN A 61 14.58 -18.94 -8.00
N GLU A 62 14.99 -20.09 -7.44
CA GLU A 62 14.04 -21.09 -6.92
C GLU A 62 13.21 -20.52 -5.77
N ALA A 63 13.83 -19.77 -4.87
CA ALA A 63 13.14 -19.09 -3.79
C ALA A 63 12.13 -18.05 -4.29
N VAL A 64 12.48 -17.31 -5.36
CA VAL A 64 11.59 -16.32 -5.99
C VAL A 64 10.38 -16.99 -6.66
N VAL A 65 10.59 -18.10 -7.38
CA VAL A 65 9.49 -18.84 -8.02
C VAL A 65 8.50 -19.32 -6.97
N ARG A 66 8.99 -20.01 -5.94
CA ARG A 66 8.14 -20.49 -4.84
C ARG A 66 7.43 -19.35 -4.12
N TRP A 67 8.12 -18.25 -3.83
CA TRP A 67 7.51 -17.05 -3.24
C TRP A 67 6.36 -16.51 -4.08
N LEU A 68 6.54 -16.41 -5.40
CA LEU A 68 5.50 -15.89 -6.31
C LEU A 68 4.31 -16.84 -6.42
N GLU A 69 4.51 -18.15 -6.38
CA GLU A 69 3.41 -19.11 -6.35
C GLU A 69 2.58 -18.95 -5.06
N GLU A 70 3.25 -18.94 -3.91
CA GLU A 70 2.62 -18.82 -2.60
C GLU A 70 1.94 -17.46 -2.38
N THR A 71 2.44 -16.39 -3.02
CA THR A 71 1.91 -15.02 -2.87
C THR A 71 1.05 -14.55 -4.04
N SER A 72 0.65 -15.47 -4.92
CA SER A 72 -0.22 -15.19 -6.08
C SER A 72 -1.54 -14.50 -5.74
N HIS A 73 -2.09 -14.78 -4.56
CA HIS A 73 -3.32 -14.16 -4.06
C HIS A 73 -3.13 -12.73 -3.53
N ASN A 74 -1.89 -12.24 -3.37
CA ASN A 74 -1.62 -10.93 -2.80
C ASN A 74 -1.73 -9.83 -3.86
N ALA A 75 -2.50 -8.79 -3.54
CA ALA A 75 -2.64 -7.61 -4.40
C ALA A 75 -1.30 -6.87 -4.64
N SER A 76 -0.30 -7.03 -3.77
CA SER A 76 1.03 -6.42 -3.94
C SER A 76 1.94 -7.16 -4.93
N GLN A 77 1.55 -8.35 -5.40
CA GLN A 77 2.45 -9.19 -6.19
C GLN A 77 2.96 -8.48 -7.45
N HIS A 78 2.11 -7.67 -8.09
CA HIS A 78 2.52 -6.91 -9.27
C HIS A 78 3.71 -5.97 -8.96
N ASP A 79 3.62 -5.22 -7.87
CA ASP A 79 4.70 -4.31 -7.43
C ASP A 79 5.94 -5.11 -6.98
N ASP A 80 5.74 -6.25 -6.33
CA ASP A 80 6.84 -7.12 -5.88
C ASP A 80 7.66 -7.63 -7.07
N LYS A 81 7.02 -7.98 -8.19
CA LYS A 81 7.69 -8.37 -9.45
C LYS A 81 8.61 -7.27 -9.99
N ILE A 82 8.28 -5.99 -9.82
CA ILE A 82 9.13 -4.86 -10.25
C ILE A 82 10.44 -4.86 -9.46
N HIS A 83 10.36 -5.02 -8.14
CA HIS A 83 11.55 -5.08 -7.29
C HIS A 83 12.37 -6.35 -7.52
N LEU A 84 11.71 -7.50 -7.71
CA LEU A 84 12.37 -8.78 -8.00
C LEU A 84 13.14 -8.75 -9.32
N ARG A 85 12.58 -8.16 -10.38
CA ARG A 85 13.28 -7.94 -11.65
C ARG A 85 14.54 -7.08 -11.50
N TRP A 86 14.49 -6.06 -10.65
CA TRP A 86 15.67 -5.25 -10.37
C TRP A 86 16.72 -6.03 -9.55
N LEU A 87 16.28 -6.82 -8.57
CA LEU A 87 17.14 -7.67 -7.74
C LEU A 87 17.84 -8.76 -8.54
N ASP A 88 17.21 -9.28 -9.59
CA ASP A 88 17.77 -10.35 -10.43
C ASP A 88 19.15 -9.95 -11.01
N LYS A 89 19.37 -8.67 -11.33
CA LYS A 89 20.68 -8.15 -11.78
C LYS A 89 21.83 -8.43 -10.81
N TYR A 90 21.53 -8.62 -9.53
CA TYR A 90 22.52 -8.82 -8.46
C TYR A 90 22.43 -10.20 -7.80
N LEU A 91 21.27 -10.85 -7.85
CA LEU A 91 21.01 -12.11 -7.14
C LEU A 91 20.77 -13.31 -8.06
N ASN A 92 20.71 -13.13 -9.38
CA ASN A 92 20.50 -14.24 -10.31
C ASN A 92 21.52 -15.36 -10.10
N LYS A 93 21.01 -16.60 -10.00
CA LYS A 93 21.73 -17.85 -9.73
C LYS A 93 22.56 -17.88 -8.46
N LYS A 94 22.47 -16.87 -7.58
CA LYS A 94 23.16 -16.89 -6.30
C LYS A 94 22.56 -17.95 -5.39
N ILE A 95 23.42 -18.68 -4.70
CA ILE A 95 23.02 -19.61 -3.66
C ILE A 95 22.49 -18.83 -2.46
N LEU A 96 21.38 -19.26 -1.86
CA LEU A 96 20.77 -18.58 -0.71
C LEU A 96 21.75 -18.39 0.46
N ARG A 97 22.56 -19.40 0.78
CA ARG A 97 23.58 -19.33 1.85
C ARG A 97 24.66 -18.27 1.62
N ALA A 98 24.88 -17.87 0.36
CA ALA A 98 25.84 -16.83 0.00
C ALA A 98 25.25 -15.41 0.07
N ILE A 99 23.94 -15.27 0.33
CA ILE A 99 23.29 -13.96 0.51
C ILE A 99 23.48 -13.53 1.96
N ASN A 100 24.67 -13.01 2.26
CA ASN A 100 25.06 -12.51 3.57
C ASN A 100 24.78 -10.99 3.71
N LEU A 101 25.24 -10.39 4.81
CA LEU A 101 25.07 -8.95 5.06
C LEU A 101 25.76 -8.08 4.01
N ASP A 102 26.92 -8.49 3.49
CA ASP A 102 27.65 -7.71 2.47
C ASP A 102 26.87 -7.64 1.15
N VAL A 103 26.22 -8.74 0.75
CA VAL A 103 25.35 -8.75 -0.43
C VAL A 103 24.13 -7.86 -0.22
N ILE A 104 23.54 -7.87 0.98
CA ILE A 104 22.40 -7.00 1.33
C ILE A 104 22.82 -5.53 1.31
N ASP A 105 24.00 -5.21 1.82
CA ASP A 105 24.54 -3.86 1.85
C ASP A 105 24.90 -3.39 0.43
N LEU A 106 25.46 -4.26 -0.42
CA LEU A 106 25.64 -3.98 -1.85
C LEU A 106 24.31 -3.64 -2.53
N ILE A 107 23.26 -4.43 -2.29
CA ILE A 107 21.91 -4.17 -2.82
C ILE A 107 21.39 -2.81 -2.36
N ARG A 108 21.57 -2.48 -1.07
CA ARG A 108 21.17 -1.21 -0.50
C ARG A 108 21.87 -0.04 -1.20
N GLU A 109 23.20 -0.10 -1.32
CA GLU A 109 23.98 0.97 -1.94
C GLU A 109 23.67 1.12 -3.43
N LYS A 110 23.54 0.01 -4.17
CA LYS A 110 23.15 0.06 -5.59
C LYS A 110 21.75 0.63 -5.79
N ARG A 111 20.80 0.31 -4.90
CA ARG A 111 19.45 0.88 -4.97
C ARG A 111 19.47 2.38 -4.67
N LYS A 112 20.23 2.79 -3.65
CA LYS A 112 20.41 4.20 -3.27
C LYS A 112 21.10 5.03 -4.37
N ALA A 113 22.13 4.47 -5.00
CA ALA A 113 22.84 5.10 -6.13
C ALA A 113 21.94 5.32 -7.36
N GLY A 114 20.83 4.58 -7.47
CA GLY A 114 19.79 4.82 -8.48
C GLY A 114 18.89 6.04 -8.22
N GLY A 115 19.18 6.85 -7.18
CA GLY A 115 18.45 8.09 -6.89
C GLY A 115 17.03 7.88 -6.33
N VAL A 116 16.69 6.68 -5.85
CA VAL A 116 15.36 6.39 -5.29
C VAL A 116 15.25 6.78 -3.81
N SER A 117 14.04 7.03 -3.34
CA SER A 117 13.78 7.32 -1.93
C SER A 117 14.14 6.17 -0.99
N ASN A 118 14.45 6.47 0.27
CA ASN A 118 14.66 5.45 1.32
C ASN A 118 13.48 4.47 1.44
N SER A 119 12.25 4.92 1.18
CA SER A 119 11.07 4.05 1.20
C SER A 119 11.12 2.99 0.10
N THR A 120 11.59 3.37 -1.10
CA THR A 120 11.76 2.45 -2.24
C THR A 120 12.90 1.46 -2.01
N VAL A 121 14.01 1.93 -1.40
CA VAL A 121 15.10 1.04 -0.97
C VAL A 121 14.59 0.03 0.05
N ASN A 122 13.92 0.50 1.10
CA ASN A 122 13.34 -0.36 2.13
C ASN A 122 12.35 -1.36 1.55
N ARG A 123 11.48 -0.98 0.60
CA ARG A 123 10.57 -1.94 -0.04
C ARG A 123 11.31 -3.06 -0.76
N THR A 124 12.41 -2.73 -1.43
CA THR A 124 13.26 -3.72 -2.11
C THR A 124 13.89 -4.67 -1.08
N LEU A 125 14.42 -4.14 0.02
CA LEU A 125 15.01 -4.92 1.11
C LEU A 125 13.98 -5.75 1.89
N GLU A 126 12.74 -5.26 2.01
CA GLU A 126 11.63 -5.98 2.66
C GLU A 126 11.30 -7.27 1.91
N ILE A 127 11.33 -7.24 0.58
CA ILE A 127 11.10 -8.42 -0.27
C ILE A 127 12.24 -9.44 -0.08
N VAL A 128 13.50 -8.99 -0.12
CA VAL A 128 14.66 -9.86 0.15
C VAL A 128 14.55 -10.50 1.53
N ARG A 129 14.25 -9.69 2.55
CA ARG A 129 14.06 -10.17 3.92
C ARG A 129 12.93 -11.19 4.00
N ALA A 130 11.79 -10.95 3.35
CA ALA A 130 10.63 -11.83 3.41
C ALA A 130 10.95 -13.20 2.79
N ILE A 131 11.57 -13.23 1.61
CA ILE A 131 11.97 -14.46 0.94
C ILE A 131 13.00 -15.24 1.78
N LEU A 132 14.04 -14.57 2.28
CA LEU A 132 15.06 -15.23 3.12
C LEU A 132 14.50 -15.76 4.45
N ARG A 133 13.50 -15.07 5.02
CA ARG A 133 12.81 -15.54 6.23
C ARG A 133 11.97 -16.77 5.95
N ARG A 134 11.20 -16.80 4.85
CA ARG A 134 10.47 -18.02 4.46
C ARG A 134 11.42 -19.17 4.19
N ALA A 135 12.50 -18.90 3.46
CA ALA A 135 13.54 -19.89 3.21
C ALA A 135 14.13 -20.46 4.51
N ALA A 136 14.27 -19.65 5.56
CA ALA A 136 14.79 -20.12 6.83
C ALA A 136 13.77 -20.84 7.72
N TYR A 137 12.57 -20.29 7.85
CA TYR A 137 11.62 -20.67 8.91
C TYR A 137 10.41 -21.47 8.43
N GLU A 138 10.09 -21.44 7.14
CA GLU A 138 8.92 -22.13 6.57
C GLU A 138 9.32 -23.22 5.58
N TRP A 139 10.34 -22.97 4.76
CA TRP A 139 10.81 -23.91 3.74
C TRP A 139 12.01 -24.75 4.20
N GLU A 140 12.66 -24.33 5.28
CA GLU A 140 13.87 -24.94 5.84
C GLU A 140 15.07 -25.04 4.87
N TRP A 141 15.07 -24.24 3.80
CA TRP A 141 16.11 -24.13 2.77
C TRP A 141 17.35 -23.37 3.23
N LEU A 142 17.26 -22.65 4.35
CA LEU A 142 18.34 -21.87 4.95
C LEU A 142 18.34 -22.12 6.47
N GLU A 143 19.51 -22.21 7.10
CA GLU A 143 19.57 -22.38 8.56
C GLU A 143 19.15 -21.12 9.32
N LYS A 144 19.55 -19.95 8.80
CA LYS A 144 19.30 -18.67 9.43
C LYS A 144 19.22 -17.55 8.41
N ALA A 145 18.14 -16.76 8.49
CA ALA A 145 18.01 -15.56 7.68
C ALA A 145 18.91 -14.42 8.21
N PRO A 146 19.65 -13.70 7.35
CA PRO A 146 20.45 -12.54 7.75
C PRO A 146 19.57 -11.38 8.25
N LYS A 147 20.10 -10.60 9.21
CA LYS A 147 19.41 -9.43 9.76
C LYS A 147 19.53 -8.23 8.81
N VAL A 148 18.62 -8.14 7.84
CA VAL A 148 18.50 -6.96 6.97
C VAL A 148 18.18 -5.73 7.83
N ARG A 149 18.93 -4.62 7.73
CA ARG A 149 18.62 -3.35 8.41
C ARG A 149 17.90 -2.39 7.44
N MET A 150 16.89 -1.67 7.93
CA MET A 150 16.14 -0.71 7.12
C MET A 150 16.70 0.71 7.31
N LEU A 151 16.63 1.51 6.25
CA LEU A 151 16.96 2.93 6.30
C LEU A 151 15.87 3.69 7.08
N PRO A 152 16.24 4.79 7.77
CA PRO A 152 15.27 5.66 8.40
C PRO A 152 14.29 6.20 7.35
N LYS A 153 13.00 6.11 7.67
CA LYS A 153 11.94 6.70 6.84
C LYS A 153 11.88 8.19 7.21
N PRO A 154 11.92 9.11 6.22
CA PRO A 154 11.76 10.52 6.52
C PRO A 154 10.41 10.76 7.18
N GLU A 155 10.39 11.67 8.14
CA GLU A 155 9.16 12.07 8.82
C GLU A 155 8.21 12.68 7.79
N ARG A 156 6.98 12.15 7.74
CA ARG A 156 5.97 12.63 6.78
C ARG A 156 5.27 13.83 7.38
N ARG A 157 5.63 15.04 6.95
CA ARG A 157 4.84 16.25 7.24
C ARG A 157 3.40 16.05 6.74
N VAL A 158 2.44 16.36 7.61
CA VAL A 158 1.02 16.43 7.24
C VAL A 158 0.76 17.81 6.65
N ARG A 159 0.50 17.88 5.35
CA ARG A 159 0.00 19.11 4.69
C ARG A 159 -1.52 19.01 4.60
N TRP A 160 -2.20 20.10 4.93
CA TRP A 160 -3.65 20.27 4.89
C TRP A 160 -3.96 21.69 4.41
N LEU A 161 -5.14 21.93 3.80
CA LEU A 161 -5.54 23.25 3.29
C LEU A 161 -6.42 24.01 4.29
N LYS A 162 -6.26 25.32 4.37
CA LYS A 162 -7.28 26.19 4.97
C LYS A 162 -8.56 26.18 4.14
N HIS A 163 -9.68 26.61 4.72
CA HIS A 163 -10.97 26.64 4.04
C HIS A 163 -10.92 27.56 2.81
N GLU A 164 -10.23 28.70 2.90
CA GLU A 164 -10.06 29.64 1.79
C GLU A 164 -9.18 29.05 0.68
N GLU A 165 -8.06 28.40 1.03
CA GLU A 165 -7.20 27.70 0.06
C GLU A 165 -7.99 26.60 -0.66
N ALA A 166 -8.82 25.85 0.06
CA ALA A 166 -9.65 24.80 -0.52
C ALA A 166 -10.68 25.38 -1.48
N GLN A 167 -11.33 26.49 -1.14
CA GLN A 167 -12.30 27.13 -2.01
C GLN A 167 -11.65 27.69 -3.28
N CYS A 168 -10.51 28.38 -3.17
CA CYS A 168 -9.73 28.83 -4.33
C CYS A 168 -9.36 27.67 -5.26
N LEU A 169 -8.92 26.53 -4.70
CA LEU A 169 -8.62 25.34 -5.50
C LEU A 169 -9.84 24.83 -6.25
N ILE A 170 -10.99 24.80 -5.60
CA ILE A 170 -12.22 24.26 -6.19
C ILE A 170 -12.72 25.16 -7.32
N ASP A 171 -12.61 26.47 -7.17
CA ASP A 171 -13.04 27.45 -8.17
C ASP A 171 -12.16 27.40 -9.44
N GLU A 172 -10.89 27.01 -9.27
CA GLU A 172 -9.96 26.81 -10.37
C GLU A 172 -10.09 25.46 -11.08
N LEU A 173 -10.91 24.52 -10.56
CA LEU A 173 -11.05 23.18 -11.12
C LEU A 173 -12.20 23.10 -12.14
N PRO A 174 -12.06 22.27 -13.20
CA PRO A 174 -13.19 21.90 -14.05
C PRO A 174 -14.32 21.26 -13.22
N THR A 175 -15.58 21.50 -13.62
CA THR A 175 -16.79 21.11 -12.86
C THR A 175 -16.76 19.67 -12.33
N HIS A 176 -16.35 18.71 -13.17
CA HIS A 176 -16.29 17.29 -12.80
C HIS A 176 -15.23 16.99 -11.72
N LEU A 177 -14.07 17.67 -11.75
CA LEU A 177 -13.05 17.54 -10.71
C LEU A 177 -13.43 18.33 -9.46
N ALA A 178 -14.03 19.51 -9.61
CA ALA A 178 -14.50 20.33 -8.49
C ALA A 178 -15.50 19.56 -7.61
N ALA A 179 -16.49 18.88 -8.23
CA ALA A 179 -17.43 18.01 -7.52
C ALA A 179 -16.71 16.87 -6.77
N LEU A 180 -15.77 16.20 -7.44
CA LEU A 180 -15.01 15.09 -6.85
C LEU A 180 -14.16 15.56 -5.64
N VAL A 181 -13.57 16.76 -5.71
CA VAL A 181 -12.80 17.38 -4.63
C VAL A 181 -13.70 17.80 -3.46
N ARG A 182 -14.82 18.48 -3.71
CA ARG A 182 -15.81 18.84 -2.67
C ARG A 182 -16.29 17.61 -1.90
N PHE A 183 -16.58 16.52 -2.62
CA PHE A 183 -16.97 15.25 -1.99
C PHE A 183 -15.82 14.62 -1.17
N SER A 184 -14.59 14.69 -1.68
CA SER A 184 -13.42 14.15 -0.98
C SER A 184 -13.10 14.92 0.31
N LEU A 185 -13.27 16.25 0.29
CA LEU A 185 -13.06 17.12 1.46
C LEU A 185 -14.14 16.97 2.53
N SER A 186 -15.36 16.58 2.15
CA SER A 186 -16.46 16.38 3.10
C SER A 186 -16.50 14.97 3.71
N THR A 187 -16.06 13.95 2.98
CA THR A 187 -16.13 12.55 3.42
C THR A 187 -14.80 11.95 3.87
N GLY A 188 -13.67 12.56 3.49
CA GLY A 188 -12.34 12.03 3.77
C GLY A 188 -12.04 10.68 3.11
N LEU A 189 -12.84 10.24 2.14
CA LEU A 189 -12.69 8.93 1.51
C LEU A 189 -11.36 8.77 0.77
N ARG A 190 -10.89 7.53 0.65
CA ARG A 190 -9.70 7.23 -0.16
C ARG A 190 -10.01 7.50 -1.64
N GLN A 191 -9.01 7.97 -2.39
CA GLN A 191 -9.14 8.30 -3.81
C GLN A 191 -9.96 7.28 -4.60
N ARG A 192 -9.58 5.99 -4.54
CA ARG A 192 -10.25 4.94 -5.32
C ARG A 192 -11.73 4.76 -4.95
N ASN A 193 -12.07 4.97 -3.69
CA ASN A 193 -13.45 4.86 -3.18
C ASN A 193 -14.32 6.01 -3.68
N VAL A 194 -13.73 7.19 -3.91
CA VAL A 194 -14.43 8.33 -4.49
C VAL A 194 -14.54 8.16 -6.01
N THR A 195 -13.43 7.87 -6.69
CA THR A 195 -13.37 7.81 -8.16
C THR A 195 -14.24 6.71 -8.78
N TYR A 196 -14.52 5.66 -8.02
CA TYR A 196 -15.34 4.51 -8.43
C TYR A 196 -16.60 4.36 -7.59
N LEU A 197 -17.05 5.42 -6.92
CA LEU A 197 -18.30 5.38 -6.16
C LEU A 197 -19.47 5.13 -7.12
N GLU A 198 -20.23 4.07 -6.87
CA GLU A 198 -21.44 3.73 -7.63
C GLU A 198 -22.70 4.24 -6.93
N TRP A 199 -23.75 4.57 -7.69
CA TRP A 199 -25.04 4.98 -7.13
C TRP A 199 -25.68 3.91 -6.25
N SER A 200 -25.44 2.63 -6.55
CA SER A 200 -25.86 1.49 -5.74
C SER A 200 -25.28 1.50 -4.32
N GLN A 201 -24.18 2.23 -4.10
CA GLN A 201 -23.50 2.35 -2.81
C GLN A 201 -23.99 3.54 -1.98
N VAL A 202 -24.86 4.39 -2.52
CA VAL A 202 -25.24 5.66 -1.91
C VAL A 202 -26.73 5.66 -1.56
N ASP A 203 -27.03 5.79 -0.27
CA ASP A 203 -28.37 6.04 0.22
C ASP A 203 -28.48 7.50 0.68
N ILE A 204 -29.04 8.34 -0.20
CA ILE A 204 -29.24 9.77 0.08
C ILE A 204 -30.27 9.98 1.19
N ARG A 205 -31.30 9.12 1.30
CA ARG A 205 -32.34 9.26 2.33
C ARG A 205 -31.78 8.96 3.71
N ARG A 206 -30.99 7.90 3.83
CA ARG A 206 -30.29 7.53 5.07
C ARG A 206 -28.98 8.28 5.28
N ARG A 207 -28.64 9.22 4.39
CA ARG A 207 -27.38 10.00 4.40
C ARG A 207 -26.16 9.14 4.65
N THR A 208 -26.08 7.99 3.98
CA THR A 208 -25.01 7.00 4.18
C THR A 208 -24.51 6.47 2.85
N ALA A 209 -23.19 6.37 2.69
CA ALA A 209 -22.55 5.62 1.62
C ALA A 209 -21.85 4.37 2.16
N TRP A 210 -21.77 3.32 1.34
CA TRP A 210 -21.21 2.02 1.72
C TRP A 210 -19.99 1.68 0.85
N ILE A 211 -18.82 1.58 1.48
CA ILE A 211 -17.63 1.05 0.78
C ILE A 211 -17.58 -0.46 0.97
N HIS A 212 -17.68 -1.21 -0.12
CA HIS A 212 -17.66 -2.68 -0.06
C HIS A 212 -16.31 -3.21 0.47
N PRO A 213 -16.30 -4.38 1.15
CA PRO A 213 -15.09 -5.00 1.69
C PRO A 213 -13.97 -5.18 0.64
N GLY A 214 -14.30 -5.56 -0.60
CA GLY A 214 -13.32 -5.71 -1.68
C GLY A 214 -12.66 -4.39 -2.14
N GLN A 215 -13.26 -3.26 -1.80
CA GLN A 215 -12.77 -1.91 -2.11
C GLN A 215 -12.11 -1.24 -0.89
N ALA A 216 -12.39 -1.73 0.32
CA ALA A 216 -11.79 -1.25 1.56
C ALA A 216 -10.43 -1.91 1.81
N LYS A 217 -9.39 -1.11 2.07
CA LYS A 217 -8.04 -1.62 2.43
C LYS A 217 -8.05 -2.55 3.65
N ALA A 218 -9.02 -2.39 4.55
CA ALA A 218 -9.20 -3.22 5.75
C ALA A 218 -10.13 -4.43 5.53
N LYS A 219 -10.64 -4.66 4.32
CA LYS A 219 -11.60 -5.74 4.00
C LYS A 219 -12.87 -5.77 4.87
N LYS A 220 -13.30 -4.61 5.37
CA LYS A 220 -14.53 -4.42 6.12
C LYS A 220 -15.41 -3.41 5.41
N ALA A 221 -16.72 -3.61 5.44
CA ALA A 221 -17.65 -2.59 4.99
C ALA A 221 -17.53 -1.37 5.91
N ILE A 222 -17.38 -0.19 5.33
CA ILE A 222 -17.26 1.06 6.10
C ILE A 222 -18.50 1.90 5.75
N PRO A 223 -19.44 2.08 6.68
CA PRO A 223 -20.49 3.08 6.52
C PRO A 223 -19.86 4.46 6.62
N VAL A 224 -20.17 5.32 5.64
CA VAL A 224 -19.66 6.69 5.56
C VAL A 224 -20.87 7.61 5.72
N PRO A 225 -21.03 8.27 6.88
CA PRO A 225 -22.03 9.30 7.04
C PRO A 225 -21.80 10.42 6.02
N LEU A 226 -22.87 10.88 5.39
CA LEU A 226 -22.84 11.95 4.39
C LEU A 226 -23.32 13.25 5.04
N SER A 227 -22.48 14.27 5.01
CA SER A 227 -22.85 15.62 5.45
C SER A 227 -23.80 16.28 4.44
N GLU A 228 -24.39 17.42 4.83
CA GLU A 228 -25.21 18.23 3.92
C GLU A 228 -24.44 18.60 2.65
N ASP A 229 -23.16 18.99 2.78
CA ASP A 229 -22.29 19.31 1.65
C ASP A 229 -22.07 18.11 0.72
N SER A 230 -21.84 16.92 1.29
CA SER A 230 -21.69 15.70 0.49
C SER A 230 -22.98 15.38 -0.28
N ILE A 231 -24.14 15.56 0.35
CA ILE A 231 -25.46 15.35 -0.27
C ILE A 231 -25.72 16.37 -1.38
N ALA A 232 -25.38 17.64 -1.17
CA ALA A 232 -25.51 18.68 -2.19
C ALA A 232 -24.67 18.34 -3.43
N VAL A 233 -23.43 17.89 -3.24
CA VAL A 233 -22.57 17.43 -4.35
C VAL A 233 -23.19 16.23 -5.06
N LEU A 234 -23.67 15.23 -4.32
CA LEU A 234 -24.31 14.04 -4.90
C LEU A 234 -25.54 14.43 -5.73
N ASN A 235 -26.41 15.30 -5.23
CA ASN A 235 -27.58 15.75 -5.98
C ASN A 235 -27.19 16.43 -7.31
N GLY A 236 -26.13 17.23 -7.32
CA GLY A 236 -25.59 17.84 -8.54
C GLY A 236 -24.94 16.87 -9.53
N GLN A 237 -24.67 15.62 -9.14
CA GLN A 237 -24.16 14.57 -10.04
C GLN A 237 -25.25 13.64 -10.60
N ARG A 238 -26.49 13.73 -10.09
CA ARG A 238 -27.59 12.87 -10.55
C ARG A 238 -27.91 13.11 -12.03
N GLY A 239 -28.17 12.03 -12.75
CA GLY A 239 -28.53 12.07 -14.18
C GLY A 239 -27.34 12.23 -15.14
N LEU A 240 -26.11 12.45 -14.64
CA LEU A 240 -24.91 12.51 -15.50
C LEU A 240 -24.42 11.13 -15.94
N ASN A 241 -24.64 10.12 -15.10
CA ASN A 241 -24.32 8.72 -15.38
C ASN A 241 -25.15 7.80 -14.48
N ASP A 242 -25.60 6.66 -15.01
CA ASP A 242 -26.48 5.74 -14.29
C ASP A 242 -25.74 4.85 -13.27
N LYS A 243 -24.45 4.62 -13.48
CA LYS A 243 -23.66 3.71 -12.66
C LYS A 243 -22.78 4.43 -11.65
N TYR A 244 -21.89 5.30 -12.14
CA TYR A 244 -20.87 5.95 -11.32
C TYR A 244 -21.27 7.39 -10.97
N VAL A 245 -21.00 7.79 -9.73
CA VAL A 245 -21.30 9.15 -9.25
C VAL A 245 -20.44 10.20 -9.94
N PHE A 246 -19.12 9.95 -10.04
CA PHE A 246 -18.18 10.92 -10.62
C PHE A 246 -17.61 10.40 -11.93
N THR A 247 -17.95 11.08 -13.03
CA THR A 247 -17.52 10.68 -14.37
C THR A 247 -16.98 11.84 -15.19
N TYR A 248 -16.19 11.52 -16.21
CA TYR A 248 -15.79 12.44 -17.27
C TYR A 248 -15.94 11.72 -18.60
N LYS A 249 -16.70 12.31 -19.54
CA LYS A 249 -17.03 11.70 -20.83
C LYS A 249 -17.61 10.27 -20.68
N GLY A 250 -18.54 10.10 -19.73
CA GLY A 250 -19.24 8.83 -19.48
C GLY A 250 -18.42 7.73 -18.80
N LYS A 251 -17.15 7.99 -18.44
CA LYS A 251 -16.27 7.02 -17.76
C LYS A 251 -15.91 7.51 -16.36
N PRO A 252 -15.70 6.60 -15.38
CA PRO A 252 -15.24 6.99 -14.04
C PRO A 252 -13.88 7.68 -14.11
N ILE A 253 -13.69 8.71 -13.28
CA ILE A 253 -12.45 9.50 -13.25
C ILE A 253 -11.34 8.67 -12.58
N HIS A 254 -10.64 7.84 -13.35
CA HIS A 254 -9.65 6.91 -12.80
C HIS A 254 -8.49 7.60 -12.07
N GLN A 255 -7.96 8.69 -12.64
CA GLN A 255 -6.83 9.43 -12.10
C GLN A 255 -7.16 10.92 -11.96
N PRO A 256 -7.57 11.38 -10.77
CA PRO A 256 -7.86 12.79 -10.53
C PRO A 256 -6.60 13.65 -10.39
N ASN A 257 -5.43 13.07 -10.05
CA ASN A 257 -4.13 13.77 -10.06
C ASN A 257 -3.55 13.93 -11.47
N ASN A 258 -4.37 14.49 -12.37
CA ASN A 258 -4.04 14.71 -13.77
C ASN A 258 -3.48 16.12 -14.01
N TRP A 259 -3.31 16.49 -15.27
CA TRP A 259 -2.77 17.80 -15.66
C TRP A 259 -3.68 18.96 -15.23
N ALA A 260 -5.01 18.81 -15.31
CA ALA A 260 -5.96 19.84 -14.90
C ALA A 260 -5.88 20.13 -13.39
N TRP A 261 -5.77 19.08 -12.57
CA TRP A 261 -5.51 19.22 -11.13
C TRP A 261 -4.24 20.01 -10.82
N ARG A 262 -3.12 19.67 -11.50
CA ARG A 262 -1.84 20.36 -11.28
C ARG A 262 -1.89 21.82 -11.72
N LYS A 263 -2.57 22.14 -12.82
CA LYS A 263 -2.76 23.52 -13.27
C LYS A 263 -3.65 24.33 -12.33
N ALA A 264 -4.70 23.73 -11.79
CA ALA A 264 -5.55 24.38 -10.79
C ALA A 264 -4.77 24.70 -9.51
N LEU A 265 -3.92 23.78 -9.02
CA LEU A 265 -3.03 24.06 -7.88
C LEU A 265 -2.11 25.26 -8.13
N ILE A 266 -1.54 25.36 -9.34
CA ILE A 266 -0.66 26.49 -9.70
C ILE A 266 -1.44 27.80 -9.69
N ARG A 267 -2.64 27.84 -10.30
CA ARG A 267 -3.48 29.05 -10.33
C ARG A 267 -3.97 29.47 -8.95
N ALA A 268 -4.30 28.50 -8.10
CA ALA A 268 -4.69 28.72 -6.71
C ALA A 268 -3.50 29.05 -5.78
N GLY A 269 -2.25 29.10 -6.28
CA GLY A 269 -1.06 29.39 -5.47
C GLY A 269 -0.68 28.29 -4.47
N ILE A 270 -1.19 27.07 -4.63
CA ILE A 270 -0.99 25.97 -3.68
C ILE A 270 0.23 25.13 -4.07
N THR A 271 1.22 25.09 -3.18
CA THR A 271 2.45 24.31 -3.37
C THR A 271 2.48 23.06 -2.49
N ASN A 272 3.22 22.04 -2.95
CA ASN A 272 3.47 20.79 -2.22
C ASN A 272 2.19 20.08 -1.70
N PHE A 273 1.13 20.05 -2.51
CA PHE A 273 -0.16 19.45 -2.18
C PHE A 273 -0.52 18.35 -3.18
N ARG A 274 -0.89 17.18 -2.66
CA ARG A 274 -1.26 15.99 -3.45
C ARG A 274 -2.71 15.63 -3.19
N TRP A 275 -3.28 14.82 -4.08
CA TRP A 275 -4.65 14.33 -3.92
C TRP A 275 -4.95 13.71 -2.54
N HIS A 276 -4.01 12.90 -2.03
CA HIS A 276 -4.17 12.25 -0.73
C HIS A 276 -4.14 13.23 0.45
N ASP A 277 -3.62 14.43 0.23
CA ASP A 277 -3.63 15.49 1.23
C ASP A 277 -5.04 16.08 1.42
N LEU A 278 -6.00 15.87 0.51
CA LEU A 278 -7.43 16.19 0.75
C LEU A 278 -8.00 15.43 1.95
N ARG A 279 -7.62 14.16 2.10
CA ARG A 279 -8.01 13.36 3.27
C ARG A 279 -7.31 13.84 4.54
N HIS A 280 -6.07 14.34 4.42
CA HIS A 280 -5.39 15.00 5.54
C HIS A 280 -6.10 16.30 5.92
N THR A 281 -6.55 17.10 4.94
CA THR A 281 -7.37 18.29 5.16
C THR A 281 -8.66 17.97 5.90
N TRP A 282 -9.44 17.01 5.42
CA TRP A 282 -10.67 16.57 6.11
C TRP A 282 -10.40 16.17 7.57
N ALA A 283 -9.35 15.38 7.81
CA ALA A 283 -8.98 14.96 9.16
C ALA A 283 -8.56 16.13 10.05
N SER A 284 -7.76 17.07 9.51
CA SER A 284 -7.34 18.28 10.22
C SER A 284 -8.53 19.14 10.61
N TRP A 285 -9.47 19.38 9.68
CA TRP A 285 -10.68 20.16 9.97
C TRP A 285 -11.56 19.52 11.03
N HIS A 286 -11.72 18.19 11.01
CA HIS A 286 -12.43 17.49 12.09
C HIS A 286 -11.79 17.74 13.46
N VAL A 287 -10.46 17.63 13.55
CA VAL A 287 -9.75 17.85 14.82
C VAL A 287 -9.84 19.31 15.27
N GLN A 288 -9.72 20.27 14.35
CA GLN A 288 -9.88 21.70 14.63
C GLN A 288 -11.30 22.03 15.11
N ASN A 289 -12.31 21.35 14.55
CA ASN A 289 -13.71 21.48 14.96
C ASN A 289 -14.05 20.66 16.23
N GLY A 290 -13.05 20.17 16.98
CA GLY A 290 -13.25 19.47 18.25
C GLY A 290 -13.71 18.03 18.15
N THR A 291 -13.65 17.39 16.97
CA THR A 291 -14.03 15.98 16.82
C THR A 291 -13.05 15.09 17.61
N PRO A 292 -13.54 14.25 18.55
CA PRO A 292 -12.68 13.35 19.29
C PRO A 292 -11.93 12.36 18.38
N LEU A 293 -10.66 12.06 18.69
CA LEU A 293 -9.81 11.23 17.83
C LEU A 293 -10.36 9.82 17.59
N HIS A 294 -11.09 9.24 18.54
CA HIS A 294 -11.70 7.92 18.38
C HIS A 294 -12.86 7.96 17.36
N VAL A 295 -13.72 8.99 17.42
CA VAL A 295 -14.77 9.23 16.42
C VAL A 295 -14.15 9.46 15.04
N LEU A 296 -13.10 10.29 14.96
CA LEU A 296 -12.39 10.50 13.70
C LEU A 296 -11.77 9.20 13.16
N GLN A 297 -11.24 8.34 14.03
CA GLN A 297 -10.71 7.04 13.65
C GLN A 297 -11.77 6.17 12.95
N GLU A 298 -12.97 6.12 13.53
CA GLU A 298 -14.11 5.39 12.99
C GLU A 298 -14.60 5.99 11.67
N LEU A 299 -14.83 7.31 11.63
CA LEU A 299 -15.27 8.03 10.43
C LEU A 299 -14.30 7.81 9.25
N GLY A 300 -12.99 7.84 9.51
CA GLY A 300 -12.00 7.61 8.47
C GLY A 300 -11.80 6.12 8.14
N GLY A 301 -12.26 5.19 8.97
CA GLY A 301 -11.93 3.77 8.82
C GLY A 301 -10.42 3.50 8.91
N TRP A 302 -9.76 4.08 9.92
CA TRP A 302 -8.36 3.79 10.25
C TRP A 302 -8.26 2.56 11.14
N SER A 303 -7.35 1.65 10.80
CA SER A 303 -7.18 0.38 11.53
C SER A 303 -6.51 0.52 12.91
N CYS A 304 -5.85 1.64 13.21
CA CYS A 304 -5.24 1.88 14.51
C CYS A 304 -5.23 3.37 14.88
N ALA A 305 -5.26 3.65 16.19
CA ALA A 305 -5.26 5.00 16.74
C ALA A 305 -4.00 5.79 16.40
N GLU A 306 -2.85 5.13 16.27
CA GLU A 306 -1.57 5.76 15.92
C GLU A 306 -1.65 6.53 14.59
N MET A 307 -2.42 6.04 13.62
CA MET A 307 -2.62 6.74 12.35
C MET A 307 -3.36 8.07 12.48
N VAL A 308 -4.17 8.24 13.52
CA VAL A 308 -4.97 9.45 13.78
C VAL A 308 -4.24 10.39 14.74
N ARG A 309 -3.41 9.86 15.65
CA ARG A 309 -2.59 10.67 16.58
C ARG A 309 -1.74 11.73 15.88
N ARG A 310 -1.38 11.50 14.61
CA ARG A 310 -0.65 12.49 13.81
C ARG A 310 -1.38 13.83 13.66
N TYR A 311 -2.69 13.90 13.87
CA TYR A 311 -3.47 15.13 13.82
C TYR A 311 -3.74 15.72 15.21
N ALA A 312 -3.41 15.00 16.29
CA ALA A 312 -3.76 15.39 17.65
C ALA A 312 -3.24 16.78 18.04
N HIS A 313 -2.07 17.16 17.55
CA HIS A 313 -1.47 18.47 17.81
C HIS A 313 -2.28 19.65 17.23
N LEU A 314 -3.20 19.40 16.28
CA LEU A 314 -4.07 20.43 15.69
C LEU A 314 -5.29 20.74 16.58
N SER A 315 -5.46 20.02 17.70
CA SER A 315 -6.57 20.21 18.63
C SER A 315 -6.23 21.16 19.80
N SER A 316 -5.16 21.95 19.72
CA SER A 316 -4.68 22.73 20.87
C SER A 316 -5.77 23.64 21.45
N GLU A 317 -6.63 24.20 20.60
CA GLU A 317 -7.80 25.00 21.04
C GLU A 317 -8.86 24.15 21.75
N HIS A 318 -9.07 22.90 21.34
CA HIS A 318 -9.97 21.97 22.02
C HIS A 318 -9.45 21.54 23.39
N LEU A 319 -8.11 21.45 23.54
CA LEU A 319 -7.49 21.16 24.84
C LEU A 319 -7.78 22.25 25.89
N ILE A 320 -8.02 23.50 25.46
CA ILE A 320 -8.43 24.59 26.35
C ILE A 320 -9.75 24.22 27.03
N THR A 321 -10.77 23.75 26.29
CA THR A 321 -12.06 23.35 26.90
C THR A 321 -11.94 22.18 27.90
N TYR A 322 -10.95 21.30 27.75
CA TYR A 322 -10.69 20.24 28.74
C TYR A 322 -9.86 20.72 29.94
N ALA A 323 -8.91 21.63 29.72
CA ALA A 323 -8.18 22.29 30.80
C ALA A 323 -9.13 23.13 31.67
N GLU A 324 -10.08 23.83 31.05
CA GLU A 324 -11.10 24.63 31.72
C GLU A 324 -12.12 23.79 32.50
N LYS A 325 -12.44 22.58 32.02
CA LYS A 325 -13.28 21.63 32.78
C LYS A 325 -12.65 21.23 34.12
N MET A 326 -11.33 21.28 34.23
CA MET A 326 -10.61 21.00 35.47
C MET A 326 -10.55 22.21 36.42
N SER A 327 -10.65 23.44 35.90
CA SER A 327 -10.54 24.68 36.69
C SER A 327 -11.86 25.15 37.32
N GLY A 328 -12.94 24.35 37.24
CA GLY A 328 -14.15 24.57 38.04
C GLY A 328 -14.92 25.86 37.73
N SER A 329 -14.71 26.50 36.57
CA SER A 329 -15.46 27.70 36.19
C SER A 329 -16.68 27.34 35.35
N ASN A 330 -17.74 26.93 36.04
CA ASN A 330 -19.07 26.82 35.46
C ASN A 330 -19.67 28.24 35.31
N LYS A 331 -19.23 29.02 34.33
CA LYS A 331 -19.92 30.27 33.91
C LYS A 331 -19.88 30.45 32.39
N LEU A 332 -21.04 30.19 31.79
CA LEU A 332 -21.65 30.92 30.67
C LEU A 332 -20.73 31.37 29.52
N TYR A 333 -20.66 30.56 28.46
CA TYR A 333 -20.57 31.07 27.10
C TYR A 333 -21.74 30.54 26.26
N LYS A 334 -22.89 31.18 26.45
CA LYS A 334 -24.00 31.20 25.48
C LYS A 334 -24.12 32.64 25.01
N LYS A 335 -24.05 32.82 23.68
CA LYS A 335 -24.20 34.05 22.88
C LYS A 335 -22.97 34.98 22.81
N GLU A 336 -22.14 34.79 21.78
CA GLU A 336 -21.74 35.84 20.81
C GLU A 336 -20.74 35.28 19.78
N THR A 337 -21.23 34.43 18.87
CA THR A 337 -20.52 34.10 17.61
C THR A 337 -21.27 34.64 16.38
N ALA A 338 -22.07 35.69 16.58
CA ALA A 338 -22.77 36.40 15.52
C ALA A 338 -22.62 37.91 15.70
N LYS A 339 -21.38 38.42 15.69
CA LYS A 339 -21.11 39.88 15.49
C LYS A 339 -19.69 40.25 15.07
N VAL A 340 -18.82 39.31 14.69
CA VAL A 340 -17.50 39.62 14.13
C VAL A 340 -17.45 39.17 12.67
N TYR A 341 -18.33 39.74 11.83
CA TYR A 341 -18.21 39.75 10.36
C TYR A 341 -18.93 40.97 9.75
N VAL A 342 -18.93 42.08 10.47
CA VAL A 342 -19.25 43.40 9.92
C VAL A 342 -18.16 44.32 10.44
N LEU A 343 -17.50 45.07 9.55
CA LEU A 343 -16.31 45.92 9.74
C LEU A 343 -14.95 45.26 9.45
N ALA A 344 -14.78 44.62 8.28
CA ALA A 344 -13.48 44.50 7.64
C ALA A 344 -13.55 44.21 6.12
N THR A 345 -14.42 44.89 5.37
CA THR A 345 -14.30 44.98 3.90
C THR A 345 -14.81 46.34 3.42
N GLN A 346 -14.12 47.39 3.82
CA GLN A 346 -14.00 48.62 3.04
C GLN A 346 -12.49 48.83 2.80
N SER A 347 -11.96 48.17 1.77
CA SER A 347 -10.77 48.59 1.02
C SER A 347 -10.47 47.56 -0.07
N CYS A 348 -11.31 47.54 -1.11
CA CYS A 348 -10.99 47.05 -2.45
C CYS A 348 -11.87 47.84 -3.42
N ALA A 349 -11.56 49.13 -3.53
CA ALA A 349 -11.99 50.03 -4.58
C ALA A 349 -10.93 51.14 -4.66
N ASN A 350 -9.86 50.84 -5.39
CA ASN A 350 -9.14 51.73 -6.30
C ASN A 350 -8.03 50.95 -7.01
#